data_AF-A0A1H8QJM8-F1
#
_entry.id   AF-A0A1H8QJM8-F1
#
_cell.length_a   1.000
_cell.length_b   1.000
_cell.length_c   1.000
_cell.angle_alpha   90.00
_cell.angle_beta   90.00
_cell.angle_gamma   90.00
#
_symmetry.space_group_name_H-M   'P 1'
#
loop_
_entity.id
_entity.type
_entity.pdbx_description
1 polymer ?
#
loop_
_entity_poly.entity_id
_entity_poly.type
_entity_poly.pdbx_seq_one_letter_code
_entity_poly.pdbx_strand_id
1 'polypeptide(L)'
;MLKGAFFGVVASLLVVGAAQAEPVVYSWTGMGKNVLGSSKCKDYKMVIDVTVDGTAVKGRFQQEGRPERGFETTLGKDGAIKTAAMVGGGGMMDVTGQIKEGDSKIKLYGYCEFEGPLTKKKPGS
;
A
#
# COMPACT_ATOMS: atom_id res chain seq x y z
N MET A 1 -49.44 49.00 4.40
CA MET A 1 -48.42 48.59 5.39
C MET A 1 -48.20 47.10 5.24
N LEU A 2 -46.96 46.70 4.93
CA LEU A 2 -46.58 45.32 4.62
C LEU A 2 -46.24 44.57 5.92
N LYS A 3 -46.86 43.41 6.16
CA LYS A 3 -46.46 42.42 7.19
C LYS A 3 -47.39 41.21 7.05
N GLY A 4 -46.97 40.00 6.69
CA GLY A 4 -45.69 39.43 6.35
C GLY A 4 -45.98 37.94 6.15
N ALA A 5 -45.75 37.42 4.95
CA ALA A 5 -45.79 36.00 4.66
C ALA A 5 -44.36 35.47 4.73
N PHE A 6 -44.11 34.41 5.50
CA PHE A 6 -42.98 33.52 5.22
C PHE A 6 -43.39 32.09 5.50
N PHE A 7 -43.72 31.43 4.38
CA PHE A 7 -43.74 29.99 4.20
C PHE A 7 -42.35 29.41 4.43
N GLY A 8 -42.33 28.15 4.86
CA GLY A 8 -41.17 27.47 5.42
C GLY A 8 -40.02 27.18 4.46
N VAL A 9 -38.88 26.87 5.09
CA VAL A 9 -37.81 26.05 4.53
C VAL A 9 -37.23 25.26 5.72
N VAL A 10 -37.65 24.01 5.88
CA VAL A 10 -36.89 23.03 6.67
C VAL A 10 -35.69 22.67 5.82
N ALA A 11 -34.56 23.33 6.06
CA ALA A 11 -33.27 22.93 5.54
C ALA A 11 -32.82 21.68 6.32
N SER A 12 -33.28 20.51 5.90
CA SER A 12 -32.70 19.24 6.33
C SER A 12 -31.28 19.17 5.77
N LEU A 13 -30.31 19.44 6.65
CA LEU A 13 -28.89 19.25 6.39
C LEU A 13 -28.66 17.83 5.85
N LEU A 14 -28.30 17.74 4.58
CA LEU A 14 -27.62 16.58 4.02
C LEU A 14 -26.26 16.47 4.72
N VAL A 15 -26.21 15.71 5.81
CA VAL A 15 -24.94 15.15 6.28
C VAL A 15 -24.54 14.11 5.24
N VAL A 16 -23.88 14.59 4.18
CA VAL A 16 -23.12 13.76 3.26
C VAL A 16 -21.96 13.23 4.10
N GLY A 17 -22.15 12.05 4.70
CA GLY A 17 -21.06 11.31 5.31
C GLY A 17 -19.96 11.17 4.27
N ALA A 18 -18.79 11.73 4.56
CA ALA A 18 -17.60 11.44 3.79
C ALA A 18 -17.39 9.92 3.89
N ALA A 19 -17.70 9.20 2.80
CA ALA A 19 -17.35 7.80 2.67
C ALA A 19 -15.83 7.73 2.61
N GLN A 20 -15.18 7.64 3.77
CA GLN A 20 -13.79 7.23 3.84
C GLN A 20 -13.79 5.77 3.38
N ALA A 21 -13.29 5.54 2.17
CA ALA A 21 -13.14 4.19 1.64
C ALA A 21 -12.27 3.40 2.62
N GLU A 22 -12.75 2.22 3.03
CA GLU A 22 -11.99 1.36 3.93
C GLU A 22 -10.61 1.07 3.34
N PRO A 23 -9.55 1.05 4.16
CA PRO A 23 -8.20 0.75 3.68
C PRO A 23 -8.17 -0.58 2.94
N VAL A 24 -7.59 -0.57 1.74
CA VAL A 24 -7.43 -1.78 0.93
C VAL A 24 -6.05 -2.38 1.19
N VAL A 25 -6.03 -3.63 1.64
CA VAL A 25 -4.78 -4.37 1.82
C VAL A 25 -4.52 -5.28 0.63
N TYR A 26 -3.32 -5.21 0.09
CA TYR A 26 -2.79 -6.09 -0.93
C TYR A 26 -1.68 -6.94 -0.33
N SER A 27 -1.48 -8.16 -0.84
CA SER A 27 -0.45 -9.06 -0.34
C SER A 27 0.26 -9.80 -1.46
N TRP A 28 1.54 -10.05 -1.25
CA TRP A 28 2.35 -10.95 -2.05
C TRP A 28 3.21 -11.81 -1.12
N THR A 29 3.45 -13.05 -1.51
CA THR A 29 4.40 -13.93 -0.84
C THR A 29 5.19 -14.69 -1.89
N GLY A 30 6.50 -14.74 -1.74
CA GLY A 30 7.35 -15.45 -2.69
C GLY A 30 8.81 -15.50 -2.29
N MET A 31 9.60 -16.11 -3.17
CA MET A 31 11.04 -16.29 -2.99
C MET A 31 11.81 -15.12 -3.61
N GLY A 32 12.96 -14.81 -3.02
CA GLY A 32 13.88 -13.82 -3.57
C GLY A 32 14.59 -14.31 -4.83
N LYS A 33 14.94 -13.37 -5.69
CA LYS A 33 15.80 -13.58 -6.86
C LYS A 33 17.18 -12.99 -6.58
N ASN A 34 18.20 -13.69 -7.05
CA ASN A 34 19.56 -13.19 -7.00
C ASN A 34 19.70 -12.00 -7.96
N VAL A 35 20.32 -10.93 -7.47
CA VAL A 35 20.81 -9.82 -8.28
C VAL A 35 22.32 -9.96 -8.44
N LEU A 36 22.96 -9.12 -9.26
CA LEU A 36 24.41 -9.16 -9.45
C LEU A 36 25.13 -9.02 -8.10
N GLY A 37 26.01 -9.97 -7.77
CA GLY A 37 26.74 -10.00 -6.49
C GLY A 37 26.02 -10.74 -5.35
N SER A 38 24.83 -11.32 -5.60
CA SER A 38 24.08 -12.09 -4.61
C SER A 38 23.92 -13.56 -5.02
N SER A 39 23.91 -14.47 -4.04
CA SER A 39 23.85 -15.93 -4.28
C SER A 39 22.83 -16.69 -3.46
N LYS A 40 22.27 -16.10 -2.39
CA LYS A 40 21.42 -16.78 -1.39
C LYS A 40 19.94 -16.36 -1.42
N CYS A 41 19.52 -15.50 -2.35
CA CYS A 41 18.16 -14.95 -2.35
C CYS A 41 17.07 -15.99 -2.60
N LYS A 42 17.40 -17.07 -3.32
CA LYS A 42 16.44 -18.13 -3.65
C LYS A 42 15.94 -18.90 -2.43
N ASP A 43 16.68 -18.86 -1.32
CA ASP A 43 16.29 -19.48 -0.05
C ASP A 43 15.52 -18.53 0.86
N TYR A 44 15.36 -17.26 0.44
CA TYR A 44 14.70 -16.24 1.24
C TYR A 44 13.26 -16.11 0.81
N LYS A 45 12.35 -16.50 1.70
CA LYS A 45 10.92 -16.26 1.56
C LYS A 45 10.54 -14.93 2.20
N MET A 46 9.72 -14.16 1.50
CA MET A 46 9.24 -12.85 1.93
C MET A 46 7.72 -12.79 1.83
N VAL A 47 7.07 -12.23 2.84
CA VAL A 47 5.68 -11.78 2.81
C VAL A 47 5.69 -10.26 2.73
N ILE A 48 4.87 -9.69 1.85
CA ILE A 48 4.71 -8.25 1.67
C ILE A 48 3.22 -7.93 1.73
N ASP A 49 2.84 -7.02 2.60
CA ASP A 49 1.51 -6.43 2.67
C ASP A 49 1.60 -4.94 2.33
N VAL A 50 0.72 -4.46 1.46
CA VAL A 50 0.62 -3.04 1.08
C VAL A 50 -0.79 -2.57 1.40
N THR A 51 -0.90 -1.69 2.38
CA THR A 51 -2.16 -1.04 2.75
C THR A 51 -2.27 0.29 2.04
N VAL A 52 -3.39 0.53 1.38
CA VAL A 52 -3.72 1.78 0.69
C VAL A 52 -4.95 2.39 1.36
N ASP A 53 -4.80 3.58 1.90
CA ASP A 53 -5.87 4.37 2.51
C ASP A 53 -5.92 5.74 1.83
N GLY A 54 -6.90 5.93 0.94
CA GLY A 54 -6.92 7.05 0.00
C GLY A 54 -5.64 7.07 -0.86
N THR A 55 -4.77 8.05 -0.64
CA THR A 55 -3.46 8.17 -1.29
C THR A 55 -2.30 7.70 -0.42
N ALA A 56 -2.52 7.47 0.87
CA ALA A 56 -1.47 7.00 1.77
C ALA A 56 -1.19 5.52 1.52
N VAL A 57 0.10 5.17 1.51
CA VAL A 57 0.58 3.80 1.31
C VAL A 57 1.45 3.41 2.49
N LYS A 58 1.07 2.31 3.16
CA LYS A 58 1.87 1.67 4.20
C LYS A 58 2.19 0.25 3.79
N GLY A 59 3.47 -0.01 3.56
CA GLY A 59 3.99 -1.33 3.31
C GLY A 59 4.53 -1.98 4.57
N ARG A 60 4.23 -3.25 4.77
CA ARG A 60 4.91 -4.14 5.71
C ARG A 60 5.53 -5.29 4.94
N PHE A 61 6.72 -5.70 5.34
CA PHE A 61 7.37 -6.85 4.74
C PHE A 61 8.14 -7.63 5.81
N GLN A 62 8.08 -8.95 5.70
CA GLN A 62 8.75 -9.85 6.62
C GLN A 62 9.40 -10.99 5.86
N GLN A 63 10.72 -11.08 6.01
CA GLN A 63 11.46 -12.24 5.58
C GLN A 63 11.37 -13.33 6.66
N GLU A 64 11.21 -14.59 6.26
CA GLU A 64 11.17 -15.71 7.19
C GLU A 64 12.42 -15.74 8.09
N GLY A 65 12.21 -15.85 9.40
CA GLY A 65 13.29 -15.80 10.40
C GLY A 65 13.92 -14.42 10.61
N ARG A 66 13.32 -13.34 10.10
CA ARG A 66 13.74 -11.95 10.35
C ARG A 66 12.58 -11.12 10.96
N PRO A 67 12.90 -10.02 11.67
CA PRO A 67 11.89 -9.07 12.12
C PRO A 67 11.12 -8.46 10.94
N GLU A 68 9.82 -8.21 11.14
CA GLU A 68 9.01 -7.41 10.21
C GLU A 68 9.57 -5.99 10.13
N ARG A 69 9.45 -5.38 8.95
CA ARG A 69 9.82 -4.00 8.64
C ARG A 69 8.75 -3.37 7.78
N GLY A 70 8.88 -2.08 7.51
CA GLY A 70 7.92 -1.37 6.68
C GLY A 70 8.49 -0.18 5.94
N PHE A 71 7.63 0.39 5.11
CA PHE A 71 7.84 1.64 4.41
C PHE A 71 6.53 2.41 4.38
N GLU A 72 6.63 3.73 4.30
CA GLU A 72 5.49 4.61 4.14
C GLU A 72 5.77 5.56 2.97
N THR A 73 4.76 5.80 2.15
CA THR A 73 4.81 6.72 1.01
C THR A 73 3.39 7.12 0.62
N THR A 74 3.25 7.87 -0.46
CA THR A 74 1.97 8.20 -1.08
C THR A 74 1.91 7.68 -2.50
N LEU A 75 0.72 7.31 -2.97
CA LEU A 75 0.51 6.96 -4.38
C LEU A 75 0.87 8.15 -5.27
N GLY A 76 1.75 7.89 -6.23
CA GLY A 76 2.03 8.79 -7.34
C GLY A 76 0.97 8.69 -8.44
N LYS A 77 1.27 9.34 -9.56
CA LYS A 77 0.43 9.27 -10.76
C LYS A 77 0.17 7.81 -11.17
N ASP A 78 -1.06 7.52 -11.57
CA ASP A 78 -1.51 6.18 -12.00
C ASP A 78 -1.28 5.07 -10.94
N GLY A 79 -1.30 5.44 -9.65
CA GLY A 79 -1.13 4.50 -8.54
C GLY A 79 0.31 4.03 -8.32
N ALA A 80 1.30 4.77 -8.85
CA ALA A 80 2.70 4.39 -8.70
C ALA A 80 3.19 4.43 -7.25
N ILE A 81 4.00 3.46 -6.86
CA ILE A 81 4.73 3.44 -5.59
C ILE A 81 6.21 3.60 -5.91
N LYS A 82 6.87 4.56 -5.28
CA LYS A 82 8.32 4.74 -5.34
C LYS A 82 8.82 5.29 -4.01
N THR A 83 9.60 4.51 -3.29
CA THR A 83 10.21 4.91 -2.01
C THR A 83 11.42 4.03 -1.71
N ALA A 84 12.06 4.24 -0.56
CA ALA A 84 13.08 3.36 -0.02
C ALA A 84 12.65 2.85 1.37
N ALA A 85 13.14 1.67 1.74
CA ALA A 85 12.82 1.02 3.00
C ALA A 85 14.09 0.56 3.74
N MET A 86 14.12 0.73 5.06
CA MET A 86 15.25 0.30 5.87
C MET A 86 15.16 -1.19 6.22
N VAL A 87 16.18 -1.97 5.83
CA VAL A 87 16.29 -3.42 6.07
C VAL A 87 17.20 -3.79 7.26
N GLY A 88 17.79 -2.78 7.90
CA GLY A 88 18.47 -2.88 9.20
C GLY A 88 19.98 -2.95 9.06
N GLY A 89 20.70 -2.70 10.15
CA GLY A 89 22.17 -2.57 10.10
C GLY A 89 22.63 -1.47 9.14
N GLY A 90 21.81 -0.42 8.93
CA GLY A 90 22.07 0.65 7.96
C GLY A 90 21.74 0.33 6.50
N GLY A 91 21.31 -0.90 6.18
CA GLY A 91 20.92 -1.27 4.83
C GLY A 91 19.59 -0.66 4.39
N MET A 92 19.52 -0.25 3.12
CA MET A 92 18.30 0.20 2.45
C MET A 92 17.97 -0.69 1.25
N MET A 93 16.70 -0.69 0.86
CA MET A 93 16.24 -1.26 -0.40
C MET A 93 15.29 -0.30 -1.09
N ASP A 94 15.27 -0.34 -2.42
CA ASP A 94 14.33 0.40 -3.24
C ASP A 94 12.98 -0.32 -3.28
N VAL A 95 11.91 0.44 -3.10
CA VAL A 95 10.53 -0.05 -3.19
C VAL A 95 9.88 0.63 -4.39
N THR A 96 9.51 -0.17 -5.37
CA THR A 96 8.78 0.28 -6.55
C THR A 96 7.55 -0.59 -6.77
N GLY A 97 6.49 -0.02 -7.33
CA GLY A 97 5.27 -0.77 -7.56
C GLY A 97 4.18 0.06 -8.22
N GLN A 98 3.02 -0.57 -8.37
CA GLN A 98 1.83 0.08 -8.89
C GLN A 98 0.60 -0.55 -8.26
N ILE A 99 -0.34 0.28 -7.84
CA ILE A 99 -1.67 -0.13 -7.41
C ILE A 99 -2.66 0.26 -8.50
N LYS A 100 -3.11 -0.74 -9.25
CA LYS A 100 -4.09 -0.61 -10.33
C LYS A 100 -5.00 -1.83 -10.29
N GLU A 101 -6.28 -1.62 -10.57
CA GLU A 101 -7.24 -2.71 -10.68
C GLU A 101 -6.79 -3.75 -11.73
N GLY A 102 -6.70 -5.01 -11.31
CA GLY A 102 -6.27 -6.13 -12.17
C GLY A 102 -4.76 -6.24 -12.46
N ASP A 103 -3.94 -5.23 -12.18
CA ASP A 103 -2.49 -5.21 -12.51
C ASP A 103 -1.63 -4.61 -11.38
N SER A 104 -2.03 -4.85 -10.12
CA SER A 104 -1.25 -4.39 -8.98
C SER A 104 0.01 -5.23 -8.81
N LYS A 105 1.16 -4.61 -8.55
CA LYS A 105 2.46 -5.29 -8.39
C LYS A 105 3.41 -4.52 -7.48
N ILE A 106 4.38 -5.24 -6.92
CA ILE A 106 5.41 -4.68 -6.05
C ILE A 106 6.78 -5.29 -6.38
N LYS A 107 7.82 -4.48 -6.20
CA LYS A 107 9.23 -4.85 -6.31
C LYS A 107 10.02 -4.20 -5.16
N LEU A 108 10.66 -5.03 -4.35
CA LEU A 108 11.63 -4.65 -3.34
C LEU A 108 13.01 -5.07 -3.86
N TYR A 109 13.88 -4.11 -4.13
CA TYR A 109 15.18 -4.33 -4.74
C TYR A 109 16.31 -3.84 -3.82
N GLY A 110 17.17 -4.76 -3.40
CA GLY A 110 18.36 -4.47 -2.58
C GLY A 110 19.40 -5.57 -2.78
N TYR A 111 19.88 -6.16 -1.68
CA TYR A 111 20.73 -7.37 -1.76
C TYR A 111 20.04 -8.56 -2.46
N CYS A 112 18.71 -8.60 -2.38
CA CYS A 112 17.85 -9.52 -3.11
C CYS A 112 16.73 -8.75 -3.81
N GLU A 113 16.19 -9.33 -4.87
CA GLU A 113 14.99 -8.84 -5.51
C GLU A 113 13.78 -9.69 -5.09
N PHE A 114 12.73 -9.03 -4.60
CA PHE A 114 11.43 -9.64 -4.33
C PHE A 114 10.39 -8.93 -5.17
N GLU A 115 9.83 -9.62 -6.16
CA GLU A 115 8.93 -9.02 -7.15
C GLU A 115 7.77 -9.96 -7.48
N GLY A 116 6.57 -9.41 -7.58
CA GLY A 116 5.43 -10.13 -8.12
C GLY A 116 4.11 -9.38 -8.06
N PRO A 117 3.04 -10.00 -8.57
CA PRO A 117 1.70 -9.44 -8.55
C PRO A 117 1.15 -9.39 -7.14
N LEU A 118 0.47 -8.30 -6.81
CA LEU A 118 -0.21 -8.08 -5.56
C LEU A 118 -1.65 -8.59 -5.64
N THR A 119 -2.06 -9.40 -4.66
CA THR A 119 -3.43 -9.90 -4.55
C THR A 119 -4.18 -9.08 -3.49
N LYS A 120 -5.34 -8.53 -3.84
CA LYS A 120 -6.20 -7.81 -2.88
C LYS A 120 -6.72 -8.79 -1.82
N LYS A 121 -6.46 -8.52 -0.54
CA LYS A 121 -7.08 -9.22 0.59
C LYS A 121 -8.54 -8.77 0.69
N LYS A 122 -9.45 -9.72 0.91
CA LYS A 122 -10.86 -9.38 1.12
C LYS A 122 -11.00 -8.64 2.46
N PRO A 123 -11.83 -7.59 2.54
CA PRO A 123 -12.19 -7.01 3.83
C PRO A 123 -12.90 -8.09 4.67
N GLY A 124 -12.40 -8.36 5.89
CA GLY A 124 -13.13 -9.16 6.89
C GLY A 124 -12.94 -10.69 6.90
N SER A 125 -11.80 -11.23 6.48
CA SER A 125 -11.43 -12.64 6.73
C SER A 125 -10.58 -12.81 7.98
#